data_AF-A0A955PNN0-F1
#
_entry.id   AF-A0A955PNN0-F1
#
_cell.length_a   1.000
_cell.length_b   1.000
_cell.length_c   1.000
_cell.angle_alpha   90.00
_cell.angle_beta   90.00
_cell.angle_gamma   90.00
#
_symmetry.space_group_name_H-M   'P 1'
#
loop_
_entity.id
_entity.type
_entity.pdbx_description
1 polymer ?
#
loop_
_entity_poly.entity_id
_entity_poly.type
_entity_poly.pdbx_seq_one_letter_code
_entity_poly.pdbx_strand_id
1 'polypeptide(L)'
;MKIGYLSKHDPTNPRAWSGTPHYMLKALEDCGGEIQVLAPIDVPWLEQAGRAVNFASRTLLKKRIRAQEFLSLPKLYGGIGDRMISETDPDVLYCPAASSIIPFLKTDKPIVYTSDATFSLMRDYYDRFSDLWAFSSEKANRFERL
;
A
#
# COMPACT_ATOMS: atom_id res chain seq x y z
N MET A 1 -14.64 -19.81 3.46
CA MET A 1 -14.62 -18.34 3.41
C MET A 1 -13.42 -17.95 2.58
N LYS A 2 -13.66 -17.17 1.52
CA LYS A 2 -12.66 -16.68 0.59
C LYS A 2 -12.08 -15.37 1.12
N ILE A 3 -10.78 -15.34 1.36
CA ILE A 3 -10.08 -14.17 1.87
C ILE A 3 -9.22 -13.60 0.75
N GLY A 4 -9.53 -12.38 0.31
CA GLY A 4 -8.69 -11.64 -0.62
C GLY A 4 -7.51 -11.03 0.11
N TYR A 5 -6.29 -11.54 -0.10
CA TYR A 5 -5.06 -10.96 0.41
C TYR A 5 -4.60 -9.84 -0.52
N LEU A 6 -4.96 -8.60 -0.20
CA LEU A 6 -4.70 -7.43 -1.03
C LEU A 6 -3.42 -6.72 -0.57
N SER A 7 -2.39 -6.68 -1.41
CA SER A 7 -1.13 -6.04 -1.04
C SER A 7 -0.40 -5.40 -2.21
N LYS A 8 0.36 -4.35 -1.88
CA LYS A 8 1.31 -3.72 -2.80
C LYS A 8 2.46 -4.67 -3.15
N HIS A 9 2.89 -5.48 -2.19
CA HIS A 9 4.01 -6.41 -2.36
C HIS A 9 3.49 -7.82 -2.59
N ASP A 10 4.18 -8.58 -3.43
CA ASP A 10 3.90 -10.00 -3.62
C ASP A 10 4.18 -10.77 -2.31
N PRO A 11 3.15 -11.33 -1.64
CA PRO A 11 3.32 -12.05 -0.39
C PRO A 11 3.94 -13.45 -0.58
N THR A 12 4.01 -13.96 -1.82
CA THR A 12 4.69 -15.23 -2.08
C THR A 12 6.21 -15.08 -2.06
N ASN A 13 6.72 -13.84 -2.12
CA ASN A 13 8.14 -13.52 -2.07
C ASN A 13 8.61 -13.23 -0.62
N PRO A 14 9.32 -14.14 0.05
CA PRO A 14 9.78 -13.95 1.43
C PRO A 14 10.86 -12.87 1.58
N ARG A 15 11.45 -12.39 0.47
CA ARG A 15 12.45 -11.30 0.51
C ARG A 15 11.80 -9.92 0.54
N ALA A 16 10.51 -9.82 0.24
CA ALA A 16 9.79 -8.55 0.30
C ALA A 16 9.56 -8.14 1.75
N TRP A 17 9.98 -6.92 2.11
CA TRP A 17 9.72 -6.30 3.42
C TRP A 17 10.02 -7.24 4.60
N SER A 18 11.23 -7.80 4.63
CA SER A 18 11.68 -8.75 5.67
C SER A 18 10.81 -10.00 5.82
N GLY A 19 10.00 -10.32 4.81
CA GLY A 19 9.09 -11.47 4.82
C GLY A 19 7.76 -11.22 5.55
N THR A 20 7.50 -10.02 6.05
CA THR A 20 6.26 -9.74 6.82
C THR A 20 5.00 -10.14 6.05
N PRO A 21 4.80 -9.75 4.76
CA PRO A 21 3.63 -10.20 4.00
C PRO A 21 3.58 -11.71 3.79
N HIS A 22 4.74 -12.35 3.65
CA HIS A 22 4.84 -13.80 3.46
C HIS A 22 4.38 -14.58 4.69
N TYR A 23 4.84 -14.19 5.88
CA TYR A 23 4.45 -14.85 7.11
C TYR A 23 2.99 -14.54 7.50
N MET A 24 2.47 -13.36 7.16
CA MET A 24 1.03 -13.08 7.29
C MET A 24 0.18 -13.99 6.39
N LEU A 25 0.58 -14.20 5.13
CA LEU A 25 -0.08 -15.14 4.23
C LEU A 25 -0.07 -16.57 4.79
N LYS A 26 1.10 -17.07 5.19
CA LYS A 26 1.27 -18.39 5.83
C LYS A 26 0.33 -18.58 7.03
N ALA A 27 0.28 -17.60 7.93
CA ALA A 27 -0.56 -17.68 9.12
C ALA A 27 -2.06 -17.75 8.77
N LEU A 28 -2.49 -17.08 7.71
CA LEU A 28 -3.88 -17.16 7.22
C LEU A 28 -4.20 -18.51 6.56
N GLU A 29 -3.25 -19.07 5.81
CA GLU A 29 -3.36 -20.41 5.24
C GLU A 29 -3.47 -21.48 6.34
N ASP A 30 -2.65 -21.39 7.39
CA ASP A 30 -2.66 -22.31 8.54
C ASP A 30 -3.99 -22.25 9.33
N CYS A 31 -4.70 -21.12 9.28
CA CYS A 31 -6.04 -20.97 9.87
C CYS A 31 -7.16 -21.66 9.04
N GLY A 32 -6.85 -22.27 7.90
CA GLY A 32 -7.80 -22.99 7.06
C GLY A 32 -8.68 -22.09 6.17
N GLY A 33 -8.28 -20.83 5.94
CA GLY A 33 -8.94 -19.93 5.00
C GLY A 33 -8.60 -20.25 3.54
N GLU A 34 -9.55 -20.06 2.63
CA GLU A 34 -9.27 -20.11 1.18
C GLU A 34 -8.71 -18.75 0.77
N ILE A 35 -7.39 -18.65 0.61
CA ILE A 35 -6.72 -17.37 0.35
C ILE A 35 -6.58 -17.12 -1.16
N GLN A 36 -7.06 -15.96 -1.60
CA GLN A 36 -6.88 -15.44 -2.95
C GLN A 36 -5.87 -14.31 -2.90
N VAL A 37 -4.70 -14.49 -3.50
CA VAL A 37 -3.65 -13.47 -3.51
C VAL A 37 -3.97 -12.40 -4.56
N LEU A 38 -4.30 -11.19 -4.10
CA LEU A 38 -4.60 -10.01 -4.91
C LEU A 38 -3.39 -9.05 -4.87
N ALA A 39 -2.26 -9.55 -5.35
CA ALA A 39 -0.96 -8.88 -5.30
C ALA A 39 -0.01 -9.41 -6.40
N PRO A 40 1.03 -8.64 -6.79
CA PRO A 40 1.32 -7.28 -6.36
C PRO A 40 0.40 -6.24 -7.01
N ILE A 41 0.07 -5.19 -6.26
CA ILE A 41 -0.54 -3.97 -6.82
C ILE A 41 0.54 -2.92 -7.00
N ASP A 42 1.08 -2.83 -8.21
CA ASP A 42 2.12 -1.89 -8.57
C ASP A 42 1.95 -1.27 -9.97
N VAL A 43 2.61 -0.13 -10.18
CA VAL A 43 2.70 0.55 -11.47
C VAL A 43 4.15 1.01 -11.65
N PRO A 44 5.08 0.10 -12.01
CA PRO A 44 6.52 0.31 -11.83
C PRO A 44 7.08 1.56 -12.52
N TRP A 45 6.62 1.84 -13.74
CA TRP A 45 7.06 3.01 -14.51
C TRP A 45 6.71 4.34 -13.83
N LEU A 46 5.52 4.41 -13.22
CA LEU A 46 5.03 5.62 -12.57
C LEU A 46 5.64 5.79 -11.18
N GLU A 47 5.90 4.69 -10.47
CA GLU A 47 6.72 4.71 -9.27
C GLU A 47 8.14 5.21 -9.55
N GLN A 48 8.75 4.76 -10.65
CA GLN A 48 10.09 5.19 -11.04
C GLN A 48 10.13 6.68 -11.39
N ALA A 49 9.09 7.19 -12.06
CA ALA A 49 8.91 8.63 -12.27
C ALA A 49 8.78 9.40 -10.94
N GLY A 50 7.98 8.89 -10.00
CA GLY A 50 7.85 9.47 -8.65
C GLY A 50 9.18 9.50 -7.88
N ARG A 51 10.02 8.46 -8.03
CA ARG A 51 11.38 8.42 -7.46
C ARG A 51 12.30 9.46 -8.10
N ALA A 52 12.23 9.66 -9.41
CA ALA A 52 13.01 10.68 -10.11
C ALA A 52 12.60 12.10 -9.67
N VAL A 53 11.29 12.36 -9.55
CA VAL A 53 10.77 13.64 -9.03
C VAL A 53 11.20 13.89 -7.59
N ASN A 54 11.13 12.87 -6.73
CA ASN A 54 11.64 12.98 -5.36
C ASN A 54 13.14 13.25 -5.32
N PHE A 55 13.93 12.59 -6.19
CA PHE A 55 15.37 12.83 -6.28
C PHE A 55 15.67 14.28 -6.68
N ALA A 56 15.00 14.80 -7.72
CA ALA A 56 15.15 16.19 -8.14
C ALA A 56 14.73 17.17 -7.03
N SER A 57 13.60 16.93 -6.36
CA SER A 57 13.11 17.79 -5.27
C SER A 57 14.09 17.80 -4.09
N ARG A 58 14.65 16.65 -3.73
CA ARG A 58 15.62 16.55 -2.63
C ARG A 58 16.92 17.28 -2.95
N THR A 59 17.40 17.19 -4.19
CA THR A 59 18.65 17.83 -4.62
C THR A 59 18.50 19.33 -4.79
N LEU A 60 17.39 19.80 -5.36
CA LEU A 60 17.20 21.23 -5.69
C LEU A 60 16.57 22.03 -4.55
N LEU A 61 15.63 21.43 -3.81
CA LEU A 61 14.78 22.13 -2.85
C LEU A 61 14.96 21.62 -1.42
N LYS A 62 15.82 20.61 -1.20
CA LYS A 62 16.05 19.97 0.10
C LYS A 62 14.74 19.48 0.76
N LYS A 63 13.76 19.12 -0.07
CA LYS A 63 12.46 18.61 0.36
C LYS A 63 12.19 17.26 -0.29
N ARG A 64 11.49 16.38 0.42
CA ARG A 64 11.14 15.03 -0.04
C ARG A 64 9.67 14.97 -0.46
N ILE A 65 9.40 14.10 -1.43
CA ILE A 65 8.06 13.72 -1.87
C ILE A 65 7.99 12.20 -1.81
N ARG A 66 6.94 11.65 -1.18
CA ARG A 66 6.73 10.20 -1.21
C ARG A 66 6.34 9.78 -2.63
N ALA A 67 7.16 8.92 -3.25
CA ALA A 67 6.92 8.45 -4.62
C ALA A 67 5.55 7.76 -4.78
N GLN A 68 5.05 7.10 -3.74
CA GLN A 68 3.74 6.45 -3.72
C GLN A 68 2.56 7.43 -3.77
N GLU A 69 2.81 8.72 -3.52
CA GLU A 69 1.82 9.81 -3.55
C GLU A 69 1.94 10.70 -4.78
N PHE A 70 2.86 10.34 -5.68
CA PHE A 70 3.05 11.05 -6.93
C PHE A 70 1.76 10.97 -7.76
N LEU A 71 1.32 12.11 -8.29
CA LEU A 71 0.11 12.23 -9.11
C LEU A 71 -1.11 11.50 -8.49
N SER A 72 -1.68 10.58 -9.27
CA SER A 72 -2.87 9.77 -9.00
C SER A 72 -2.53 8.28 -8.79
N LEU A 73 -1.28 7.93 -8.47
CA LEU A 73 -0.85 6.54 -8.19
C LEU A 73 -1.81 5.80 -7.24
N PRO A 74 -2.21 6.37 -6.08
CA PRO A 74 -3.16 5.71 -5.18
C PRO A 74 -4.52 5.39 -5.83
N LYS A 75 -5.02 6.26 -6.72
CA LYS A 75 -6.25 6.00 -7.48
C LYS A 75 -6.07 4.86 -8.47
N LEU A 76 -4.91 4.75 -9.09
CA LEU A 76 -4.58 3.64 -10.00
C LEU A 76 -4.48 2.32 -9.24
N TYR A 77 -3.85 2.32 -8.07
CA TYR A 77 -3.82 1.13 -7.20
C TYR A 77 -5.23 0.70 -6.80
N GLY A 78 -6.09 1.66 -6.42
CA GLY A 78 -7.51 1.40 -6.15
C GLY A 78 -8.20 0.72 -7.34
N GLY A 79 -8.07 1.27 -8.55
CA GLY A 79 -8.67 0.68 -9.76
C GLY A 79 -8.13 -0.71 -10.13
N ILE A 80 -6.85 -0.99 -9.88
CA ILE A 80 -6.27 -2.33 -10.05
C ILE A 80 -6.88 -3.28 -9.01
N GLY A 81 -6.96 -2.85 -7.75
CA GLY A 81 -7.61 -3.59 -6.67
C GLY A 81 -9.08 -3.89 -6.98
N ASP A 82 -9.86 -2.90 -7.42
CA ASP A 82 -11.26 -3.05 -7.81
C ASP A 82 -11.46 -4.15 -8.85
N ARG A 83 -10.58 -4.17 -9.87
CA ARG A 83 -10.62 -5.19 -10.91
C ARG A 83 -10.34 -6.58 -10.34
N MET A 84 -9.28 -6.72 -9.53
CA MET A 84 -8.92 -8.00 -8.90
C MET A 84 -10.04 -8.51 -7.99
N ILE A 85 -10.65 -7.62 -7.19
CA ILE A 85 -11.76 -7.95 -6.30
C ILE A 85 -12.97 -8.40 -7.11
N SER A 86 -13.31 -7.70 -8.20
CA SER A 86 -14.44 -8.07 -9.07
C SER A 86 -14.23 -9.39 -9.81
N GLU A 87 -13.00 -9.75 -10.16
CA GLU A 87 -12.66 -10.99 -10.86
C GLU A 87 -12.65 -12.21 -9.92
N THR A 88 -12.33 -12.01 -8.64
CA THR A 88 -12.12 -13.10 -7.67
C THR A 88 -13.24 -13.26 -6.65
N ASP A 89 -14.02 -12.18 -6.44
CA ASP A 89 -15.19 -12.10 -5.56
C ASP A 89 -14.97 -12.69 -4.16
N PRO A 90 -14.02 -12.15 -3.37
CA PRO A 90 -13.77 -12.64 -2.01
C PRO A 90 -14.91 -12.27 -1.06
N ASP A 91 -15.02 -13.01 0.06
CA ASP A 91 -15.98 -12.72 1.12
C ASP A 91 -15.50 -11.55 2.02
N VAL A 92 -14.18 -11.43 2.20
CA VAL A 92 -13.51 -10.45 3.05
C VAL A 92 -12.14 -10.10 2.46
N LEU A 93 -11.69 -8.87 2.65
CA LEU A 93 -10.36 -8.43 2.26
C LEU A 93 -9.44 -8.33 3.47
N TYR A 94 -8.27 -8.95 3.39
CA TYR A 94 -7.17 -8.73 4.32
C TYR A 94 -6.12 -7.85 3.65
N CYS A 95 -5.89 -6.67 4.21
CA CYS A 95 -5.17 -5.57 3.55
C CYS A 95 -4.00 -5.06 4.42
N PRO A 96 -2.89 -5.81 4.55
CA PRO A 96 -1.77 -5.40 5.37
C PRO A 96 -1.00 -4.24 4.74
N ALA A 97 -0.79 -3.18 5.54
CA ALA A 97 -0.09 -1.95 5.16
C ALA A 97 -0.58 -1.32 3.83
N ALA A 98 -1.87 -1.47 3.52
CA ALA A 98 -2.46 -1.05 2.26
C ALA A 98 -3.15 0.33 2.31
N SER A 99 -2.72 1.24 3.19
CA SER A 99 -3.31 2.59 3.31
C SER A 99 -3.24 3.41 2.03
N SER A 100 -2.32 3.11 1.11
CA SER A 100 -2.26 3.75 -0.21
C SER A 100 -3.26 3.20 -1.24
N ILE A 101 -4.00 2.14 -0.91
CA ILE A 101 -4.91 1.43 -1.82
C ILE A 101 -6.35 1.55 -1.32
N ILE A 102 -6.59 1.20 -0.04
CA ILE A 102 -7.94 1.09 0.55
C ILE A 102 -8.82 2.35 0.32
N PRO A 103 -8.34 3.59 0.53
CA PRO A 103 -9.17 4.79 0.35
C PRO A 103 -9.70 5.00 -1.08
N PHE A 104 -9.18 4.23 -2.04
CA PHE A 104 -9.50 4.34 -3.46
C PHE A 104 -10.19 3.09 -4.01
N LEU A 105 -10.44 2.08 -3.16
CA LEU A 105 -11.24 0.92 -3.55
C LEU A 105 -12.72 1.31 -3.63
N LYS A 106 -13.41 0.71 -4.61
CA LYS A 106 -14.85 0.77 -4.82
C LYS A 106 -15.43 -0.61 -4.57
N THR A 107 -15.44 -1.01 -3.30
CA THR A 107 -15.90 -2.32 -2.88
C THR A 107 -16.78 -2.19 -1.64
N ASP A 108 -17.78 -3.07 -1.55
CA ASP A 108 -18.64 -3.27 -0.39
C ASP A 108 -18.14 -4.43 0.51
N LYS A 109 -17.08 -5.13 0.08
CA LYS A 109 -16.48 -6.24 0.83
C LYS A 109 -15.92 -5.71 2.16
N PRO A 110 -16.15 -6.39 3.29
CA PRO A 110 -15.55 -6.03 4.57
C PRO A 110 -14.02 -6.04 4.48
N ILE A 111 -13.36 -5.04 5.09
CA ILE A 111 -11.90 -4.86 5.03
C ILE A 111 -11.31 -5.03 6.43
N VAL A 112 -10.36 -5.95 6.55
CA VAL A 112 -9.47 -6.09 7.71
C VAL A 112 -8.14 -5.43 7.38
N TYR A 113 -7.91 -4.24 7.94
CA TYR A 113 -6.68 -3.49 7.79
C TYR A 113 -5.74 -3.72 8.98
N THR A 114 -4.49 -4.06 8.70
CA THR A 114 -3.43 -4.20 9.70
C THR A 114 -2.21 -3.38 9.30
N SER A 115 -1.61 -2.67 10.26
CA SER A 115 -0.38 -1.92 10.05
C SER A 115 0.41 -1.90 11.35
N ASP A 116 1.74 -1.98 11.25
CA ASP A 116 2.67 -1.87 12.38
C ASP A 116 2.82 -0.42 12.86
N ALA A 117 2.74 0.53 11.92
CA ALA A 117 2.79 1.96 12.20
C ALA A 117 1.87 2.75 11.28
N THR A 118 1.49 3.95 11.73
CA THR A 118 0.83 4.97 10.90
C THR A 118 1.88 5.95 10.38
N PHE A 119 1.62 6.62 9.26
CA PHE A 119 2.41 7.72 8.76
C PHE A 119 2.61 8.81 9.82
N SER A 120 1.57 9.11 10.62
CA SER A 120 1.67 10.05 11.75
C SER A 120 2.76 9.64 12.75
N LEU A 121 2.86 8.36 13.08
CA LEU A 121 3.89 7.82 13.98
C LEU A 121 5.28 7.79 13.34
N MET A 122 5.34 7.59 12.02
CA MET A 122 6.58 7.47 11.27
C MET A 122 7.19 8.82 10.86
N ARG A 123 6.41 9.90 10.93
CA ARG A 123 6.85 11.25 10.56
C ARG A 123 8.03 11.66 11.44
N ASP A 124 9.09 12.10 10.77
CA ASP A 124 10.36 12.51 11.40
C ASP A 124 11.10 11.41 12.18
N TYR A 125 10.63 10.16 12.20
CA TYR A 125 11.30 9.04 12.85
C TYR A 125 12.45 8.46 12.00
N TYR A 126 12.24 8.32 10.68
CA TYR A 126 13.30 7.96 9.74
C TYR A 126 13.49 9.08 8.71
N ASP A 127 14.72 9.29 8.24
CA ASP A 127 15.07 10.31 7.23
C ASP A 127 14.16 10.33 6.00
N ARG A 128 13.64 9.16 5.59
CA ARG A 128 12.73 9.04 4.44
C ARG A 128 11.34 9.63 4.68
N PHE A 129 10.97 9.87 5.94
CA PHE A 129 9.73 10.51 6.38
C PHE A 129 9.96 11.94 6.91
N SER A 130 11.20 12.44 6.83
CA SER A 130 11.58 13.80 7.24
C SER A 130 11.70 14.75 6.03
N ASP A 131 11.59 16.06 6.29
CA ASP A 131 11.65 17.13 5.28
C ASP A 131 10.64 16.97 4.12
N LEU A 132 9.49 16.35 4.40
CA LEU A 132 8.44 16.21 3.40
C LEU A 132 7.83 17.57 3.05
N TRP A 133 7.38 17.72 1.81
CA TRP A 133 6.46 18.81 1.48
C TRP A 133 5.18 18.68 2.30
N ALA A 134 4.62 19.81 2.73
CA ALA A 134 3.38 19.84 3.52
C ALA A 134 2.26 19.04 2.84
N PHE A 135 2.03 19.26 1.54
CA PHE A 135 1.01 18.53 0.77
C PHE A 135 1.23 17.00 0.74
N SER A 136 2.48 16.53 0.74
CA SER A 136 2.79 15.09 0.74
C SER A 136 2.45 14.51 2.11
N SER A 137 2.89 15.18 3.18
CA SER A 137 2.57 14.74 4.55
C SER A 137 1.07 14.79 4.87
N GLU A 138 0.35 15.78 4.34
CA GLU A 138 -1.10 15.90 4.51
C GLU A 138 -1.84 14.78 3.76
N LYS A 139 -1.44 14.51 2.52
CA LYS A 139 -2.02 13.42 1.71
C LYS A 139 -1.81 12.07 2.38
N ALA A 140 -0.60 11.79 2.88
CA ALA A 140 -0.26 10.58 3.61
C ALA A 140 -1.17 10.37 4.84
N ASN A 141 -1.31 11.40 5.67
CA ASN A 141 -2.19 11.37 6.84
C ASN A 141 -3.66 11.14 6.45
N ARG A 142 -4.12 11.74 5.35
CA ARG A 142 -5.49 11.58 4.89
C ARG A 142 -5.79 10.13 4.48
N PHE A 143 -4.83 9.42 3.93
CA PHE A 143 -4.99 8.02 3.52
C PHE A 143 -5.19 7.06 4.68
N GLU A 144 -4.77 7.44 5.88
CA GLU A 144 -4.90 6.60 7.08
C GLU A 144 -6.11 6.95 7.93
N ARG A 145 -6.92 7.93 7.52
CA ARG A 145 -8.24 8.20 8.11
C ARG A 145 -9.29 7.29 7.46
N LEU A 146 -9.06 5.98 7.58
CA LEU A 146 -9.96 4.91 7.11
C LEU A 146 -11.24 4.88 7.94
#